data_AF-A2G0Y2-F1
#
_entry.id   AF-A2G0Y2-F1
#
_cell.length_a   1.000
_cell.length_b   1.000
_cell.length_c   1.000
_cell.angle_alpha   90.00
_cell.angle_beta   90.00
_cell.angle_gamma   90.00
#
_symmetry.space_group_name_H-M   'P 1'
#
loop_
_entity.id
_entity.type
_entity.pdbx_description
1 polymer ?
#
loop_
_entity_poly.entity_id
_entity_poly.type
_entity_poly.pdbx_seq_one_letter_code
_entity_poly.pdbx_strand_id
1 'polypeptide(L)'
;MNYFYGKSNILFFSNAASSSGRINMTIRYSLDEGHTFSKGKVVYPKNGGYSSHAITKYFELAMFYEYPDKNGLAVEILRMNWVMDQ
;
A
#
# COMPACT_ATOMS: atom_id res chain seq x y z
N MET A 1 -8.23 5.21 -17.82
CA MET A 1 -8.08 6.19 -16.72
C MET A 1 -6.60 6.47 -16.57
N ASN A 2 -6.22 7.72 -16.76
CA ASN A 2 -4.84 8.18 -16.76
C ASN A 2 -4.49 8.54 -15.31
N TYR A 3 -3.74 7.69 -14.59
CA TYR A 3 -3.28 7.95 -13.22
C TYR A 3 -2.19 9.04 -13.14
N PHE A 4 -2.27 10.04 -14.02
CA PHE A 4 -1.37 11.18 -14.03
C PHE A 4 -1.89 12.21 -13.03
N TYR A 5 -1.40 12.14 -11.79
CA TYR A 5 -1.40 13.30 -10.92
C TYR A 5 -0.36 14.30 -11.46
N GLY A 6 -0.75 15.07 -12.48
CA GLY A 6 0.05 16.13 -13.11
C GLY A 6 1.55 15.86 -13.24
N LYS A 7 2.02 15.06 -14.21
CA LYS A 7 3.46 14.80 -14.50
C LYS A 7 4.35 14.30 -13.33
N SER A 8 3.85 14.17 -12.10
CA SER A 8 4.68 13.82 -10.94
C SER A 8 4.74 12.31 -10.71
N ASN A 9 5.91 11.82 -10.29
CA ASN A 9 6.09 10.45 -9.85
C ASN A 9 5.29 10.20 -8.55
N ILE A 10 4.71 9.01 -8.42
CA ILE A 10 4.01 8.59 -7.20
C ILE A 10 4.85 7.50 -6.54
N LEU A 11 5.15 7.67 -5.25
CA LEU A 11 5.79 6.63 -4.44
C LEU A 11 4.74 5.97 -3.54
N PHE A 12 4.68 4.64 -3.58
CA PHE A 12 3.87 3.84 -2.67
C PHE A 12 4.76 3.23 -1.59
N PHE A 13 4.31 3.30 -0.34
CA PHE A 13 5.00 2.75 0.80
C PHE A 13 4.03 1.95 1.66
N SER A 14 4.40 0.73 2.00
CA SER A 14 3.66 -0.11 2.94
C SER A 14 4.52 -0.58 4.09
N ASN A 15 3.91 -0.60 5.27
CA ASN A 15 4.51 -1.20 6.44
C ASN A 15 3.42 -1.56 7.48
N ALA A 16 3.83 -2.31 8.50
CA ALA A 16 3.10 -2.37 9.76
C ALA A 16 3.13 -0.98 10.42
N ALA A 17 2.03 -0.23 10.33
CA ALA A 17 1.94 1.12 10.87
C ALA A 17 1.59 1.11 12.37
N SER A 18 2.53 0.58 13.17
CA SER A 18 2.45 0.53 14.61
C SER A 18 3.84 0.75 15.23
N SER A 19 3.89 1.44 16.36
CA SER A 19 5.13 1.60 17.14
C SER A 19 5.45 0.38 18.00
N SER A 20 4.51 -0.54 18.18
CA SER A 20 4.62 -1.69 19.09
C SER A 20 4.20 -3.02 18.43
N GLY A 21 4.88 -3.36 17.34
CA GLY A 21 4.77 -4.68 16.70
C GLY A 21 4.37 -4.63 15.23
N ARG A 22 4.27 -5.82 14.63
CA ARG A 22 3.94 -6.01 13.21
C ARG A 22 2.42 -6.13 13.04
N ILE A 23 1.70 -5.03 13.22
CA ILE A 23 0.24 -4.93 13.07
C ILE A 23 -0.14 -3.73 12.22
N ASN A 24 -1.40 -3.67 11.78
CA ASN A 24 -1.92 -2.57 10.95
C ASN A 24 -1.12 -2.37 9.66
N MET A 25 -1.08 -3.40 8.81
CA MET A 25 -0.50 -3.28 7.47
C MET A 25 -1.21 -2.16 6.72
N THR A 26 -0.48 -1.09 6.42
CA THR A 26 -1.01 0.17 5.93
C THR A 26 -0.28 0.58 4.67
N ILE A 27 -1.01 1.03 3.66
CA ILE A 27 -0.46 1.63 2.45
C ILE A 27 -0.52 3.15 2.55
N ARG A 28 0.53 3.83 2.11
CA ARG A 28 0.63 5.29 1.98
C ARG A 28 1.15 5.62 0.58
N TYR A 29 0.84 6.82 0.12
CA TYR A 29 1.48 7.39 -1.06
C TYR A 29 2.18 8.72 -0.73
N SER A 30 3.17 9.07 -1.56
CA SER A 30 3.86 10.36 -1.60
C SER A 30 3.84 10.90 -3.03
N LEU A 31 3.71 12.22 -3.16
CA LEU A 31 3.72 12.98 -4.42
C LEU A 31 4.92 13.94 -4.51
N ASP A 32 5.80 13.88 -3.52
CA ASP A 32 6.94 14.76 -3.28
C ASP A 32 8.20 13.95 -2.98
N GLU A 33 8.40 12.87 -3.75
CA GLU A 33 9.62 12.04 -3.70
C GLU A 33 9.95 11.47 -2.30
N GLY A 34 8.94 11.30 -1.46
CA GLY A 34 9.06 10.70 -0.13
C GLY A 34 9.29 11.70 1.00
N HIS A 35 9.20 13.00 0.75
CA HIS A 35 9.29 14.02 1.80
C HIS A 35 8.08 13.98 2.74
N THR A 36 6.87 13.82 2.19
CA THR A 36 5.64 13.65 2.97
C THR A 36 4.83 12.47 2.47
N PHE A 37 4.04 11.88 3.36
CA PHE A 37 3.17 10.75 3.05
C PHE A 37 1.74 11.05 3.47
N SER A 38 0.79 10.52 2.70
CA SER A 38 -0.64 10.53 3.05
C SER A 38 -0.90 9.94 4.46
N LYS A 39 -2.09 10.21 5.02
CA LYS A 39 -2.56 9.56 6.26
C LYS A 39 -2.51 8.03 6.20
N GLY A 40 -2.63 7.47 5.00
CA GLY A 40 -2.57 6.04 4.72
C GLY A 40 -3.90 5.34 4.95
N LYS A 41 -4.01 4.14 4.39
CA LYS A 41 -5.17 3.26 4.52
C LYS A 41 -4.74 1.89 5.01
N VAL A 42 -5.46 1.37 6.01
CA VAL A 42 -5.21 0.03 6.53
C VAL A 42 -5.71 -0.98 5.50
N VAL A 43 -4.79 -1.79 4.99
CA VAL A 43 -5.08 -2.91 4.08
C VAL A 43 -5.42 -4.15 4.90
N TYR A 44 -4.69 -4.37 6.01
CA TYR A 44 -4.94 -5.49 6.90
C TYR A 44 -4.67 -5.11 8.37
N PRO A 45 -5.68 -5.10 9.26
CA PRO A 45 -5.55 -4.56 10.61
C PRO A 45 -4.82 -5.48 11.59
N LYS A 46 -4.66 -6.76 11.26
CA LYS A 46 -4.11 -7.76 12.19
C LYS A 46 -2.59 -7.88 12.03
N ASN A 47 -2.02 -8.95 12.59
CA ASN A 47 -0.60 -9.26 12.50
C ASN A 47 -0.16 -9.37 11.04
N GLY A 48 0.93 -8.71 10.68
CA GLY A 48 1.50 -8.70 9.33
C GLY A 48 2.77 -7.85 9.29
N GLY A 49 3.84 -8.40 8.73
CA GLY A 49 5.16 -7.76 8.72
C GLY A 49 5.62 -7.38 7.31
N TYR A 50 6.22 -8.34 6.62
CA TYR A 50 6.79 -8.13 5.29
C TYR A 50 5.71 -7.87 4.25
N SER A 51 6.05 -7.04 3.28
CA SER A 51 5.23 -6.75 2.12
C SER A 51 6.08 -6.38 0.90
N SER A 52 5.50 -6.49 -0.29
CA SER A 52 6.09 -6.08 -1.56
C SER A 52 5.00 -5.62 -2.52
N HIS A 53 5.38 -4.87 -3.55
CA HIS A 53 4.45 -4.28 -4.50
C HIS A 53 4.82 -4.62 -5.94
N ALA A 54 3.79 -4.66 -6.78
CA ALA A 54 3.93 -4.61 -8.23
C ALA A 54 2.80 -3.79 -8.83
N ILE A 55 3.04 -3.21 -10.00
CA ILE A 55 1.97 -2.63 -10.81
C ILE A 55 1.47 -3.71 -11.78
N THR A 56 0.16 -3.93 -11.81
CA THR A 56 -0.43 -4.91 -12.73
C THR A 56 -0.49 -4.36 -14.16
N LYS A 57 -0.75 -5.23 -15.15
CA LYS A 57 -0.99 -4.82 -16.54
C LYS A 57 -2.19 -3.88 -16.72
N TYR A 58 -3.06 -3.78 -15.71
CA TYR A 58 -4.22 -2.89 -15.69
C TYR A 58 -3.96 -1.59 -14.90
N PHE A 59 -2.69 -1.32 -14.55
CA PHE A 59 -2.26 -0.15 -13.79
C PHE A 59 -2.85 -0.06 -12.37
N GLU A 60 -3.14 -1.21 -11.77
CA GLU A 60 -3.54 -1.31 -10.36
C GLU A 60 -2.33 -1.64 -9.49
N LEU A 61 -2.40 -1.29 -8.21
CA LEU A 61 -1.36 -1.62 -7.24
C LEU A 61 -1.64 -3.01 -6.66
N ALA A 62 -0.83 -4.01 -7.01
CA ALA A 62 -0.83 -5.30 -6.34
C ALA A 62 0.08 -5.24 -5.12
N MET A 63 -0.47 -5.52 -3.95
CA MET A 63 0.28 -5.61 -2.70
C MET A 63 0.31 -7.05 -2.21
N PHE A 64 1.51 -7.63 -2.13
CA PHE A 64 1.76 -8.94 -1.56
C PHE A 64 2.25 -8.79 -0.12
N TYR A 65 1.70 -9.53 0.82
CA TYR A 65 2.05 -9.40 2.24
C TYR A 65 1.84 -10.68 3.05
N GLU A 66 2.52 -10.77 4.19
CA GLU A 66 2.33 -11.86 5.16
C GLU A 66 0.92 -11.84 5.74
N TYR A 67 0.25 -12.99 5.70
CA TYR A 67 -1.11 -13.19 6.19
C TYR A 67 -1.13 -14.32 7.25
N PRO A 68 -0.59 -14.05 8.45
CA PRO A 68 -0.37 -15.06 9.49
C PRO A 68 -1.66 -15.69 10.02
N ASP A 69 -2.81 -15.00 9.94
CA ASP A 69 -4.11 -15.57 10.34
C ASP A 69 -4.49 -16.86 9.61
N LYS A 70 -3.95 -17.07 8.40
CA LYS A 70 -4.09 -18.35 7.67
C LYS A 70 -2.75 -19.03 7.44
N ASN A 71 -1.71 -18.69 8.23
CA ASN A 71 -0.35 -19.19 8.09
C ASN A 71 0.16 -19.10 6.64
N GLY A 72 -0.08 -17.96 5.98
CA GLY A 72 0.18 -17.84 4.55
C GLY A 72 0.52 -16.44 4.09
N LEU A 73 0.31 -16.23 2.80
CA LEU A 73 0.58 -14.99 2.07
C LEU A 73 -0.70 -14.55 1.37
N ALA A 74 -0.90 -13.24 1.26
CA ALA A 74 -2.02 -12.65 0.54
C ALA A 74 -1.53 -11.72 -0.57
N VAL A 75 -2.33 -11.61 -1.63
CA VAL A 75 -2.22 -10.55 -2.64
C VAL A 75 -3.53 -9.78 -2.62
N GLU A 76 -3.45 -8.47 -2.44
CA GLU A 76 -4.59 -7.58 -2.58
C GLU A 76 -4.36 -6.65 -3.77
N ILE A 77 -5.38 -6.51 -4.64
CA ILE A 77 -5.37 -5.58 -5.75
C ILE A 77 -6.03 -4.28 -5.29
N LEU A 78 -5.20 -3.30 -4.96
CA LEU A 78 -5.61 -2.01 -4.47
C LEU A 78 -5.86 -1.07 -5.65
N ARG A 79 -7.14 -0.71 -5.84
CA ARG A 79 -7.50 0.28 -6.86
C ARG A 79 -6.88 1.62 -6.51
N MET A 80 -6.27 2.26 -7.49
CA MET A 80 -5.54 3.52 -7.27
C MET A 80 -6.42 4.62 -6.68
N ASN A 81 -7.68 4.69 -7.13
CA ASN A 81 -8.64 5.67 -6.68
C ASN A 81 -9.02 5.46 -5.19
N TRP A 82 -9.06 4.19 -4.76
CA TRP A 82 -9.18 3.86 -3.34
C TRP A 82 -7.90 4.23 -2.59
N VAL A 83 -6.70 3.98 -3.11
CA VAL A 83 -5.45 4.32 -2.38
C VAL A 83 -5.28 5.84 -2.23
N MET A 84 -5.61 6.61 -3.27
CA MET A 84 -5.31 8.03 -3.39
C MET A 84 -6.47 8.98 -3.07
N ASP A 85 -7.63 8.45 -2.64
CA ASP A 85 -8.85 9.23 -2.38
C ASP A 85 -9.32 10.06 -3.60
N GLN A 86 -9.38 9.43 -4.78
CA GLN A 86 -9.80 10.03 -6.06
C GLN A 86 -11.04 9.36 -6.66
#